data_AF-C4GFQ3-F1
#
_entry.id   AF-C4GFQ3-F1
#
_cell.length_a   1.000
_cell.length_b   1.000
_cell.length_c   1.000
_cell.angle_alpha   90.00
_cell.angle_beta   90.00
_cell.angle_gamma   90.00
#
_symmetry.space_group_name_H-M   'P 1'
#
loop_
_entity.id
_entity.type
_entity.pdbx_description
1 polymer ?
#
loop_
_entity_poly.entity_id
_entity_poly.type
_entity_poly.pdbx_seq_one_letter_code
_entity_poly.pdbx_strand_id
1 'polypeptide(L)'
;MTQQFKFGDRVRIKDEPLTPWENAGIIFAIYGDEKRGYYAAVCFQESGDFQDVPLDEIERVPHPDTARLDWLIENQAYVVHELPDEDCAYFSVSLNAGGQIAANSTARQAIDNAMREKAA
;
A
#
# COMPACT_ATOMS: atom_id res chain seq x y z
N MET A 1 -19.41 -8.22 -6.08
CA MET A 1 -18.34 -9.19 -6.41
C MET A 1 -17.87 -9.78 -5.09
N THR A 2 -17.92 -11.10 -4.92
CA THR A 2 -17.31 -11.74 -3.74
C THR A 2 -15.80 -11.54 -3.84
N GLN A 3 -15.24 -10.79 -2.89
CA GLN A 3 -13.82 -10.48 -2.86
C GLN A 3 -13.04 -11.78 -2.63
N GLN A 4 -12.48 -12.34 -3.70
CA GLN A 4 -11.66 -13.55 -3.63
C GLN A 4 -10.24 -13.15 -3.24
N PHE A 5 -9.91 -13.39 -1.98
CA PHE A 5 -8.53 -13.33 -1.49
C PHE A 5 -7.67 -14.37 -2.21
N LYS A 6 -6.35 -14.13 -2.27
CA LYS A 6 -5.37 -15.05 -2.85
C LYS A 6 -4.03 -14.98 -2.11
N PHE A 7 -3.17 -15.97 -2.34
CA PHE A 7 -1.78 -15.93 -1.89
C PHE A 7 -1.10 -14.61 -2.28
N GLY A 8 -0.36 -14.05 -1.34
CA GLY A 8 0.39 -12.80 -1.50
C GLY A 8 -0.45 -11.53 -1.33
N ASP A 9 -1.78 -11.64 -1.17
CA ASP A 9 -2.58 -10.47 -0.82
C ASP A 9 -2.16 -9.93 0.56
N ARG A 10 -1.94 -8.62 0.62
CA ARG A 10 -1.75 -7.90 1.88
C ARG A 10 -3.11 -7.59 2.49
N VAL A 11 -3.29 -7.95 3.75
CA VAL A 11 -4.55 -7.84 4.47
C VAL A 11 -4.34 -7.30 5.88
N ARG A 12 -5.41 -6.85 6.51
CA ARG A 12 -5.48 -6.59 7.95
C ARG A 12 -6.77 -7.15 8.53
N ILE A 13 -6.80 -7.34 9.84
CA ILE A 13 -8.04 -7.67 10.55
C ILE A 13 -8.92 -6.42 10.59
N LYS A 14 -10.21 -6.59 10.31
CA LYS A 14 -11.22 -5.52 10.36
C LYS A 14 -11.38 -5.01 11.78
N ASP A 15 -11.72 -3.73 11.91
CA ASP A 15 -12.09 -3.07 13.17
C ASP A 15 -11.02 -3.11 14.29
N GLU A 16 -9.79 -3.53 13.99
CA GLU A 16 -8.70 -3.41 14.95
C GLU A 16 -8.20 -1.97 15.08
N PRO A 17 -7.88 -1.51 16.31
CA PRO A 17 -7.48 -0.13 16.59
C PRO A 17 -6.07 0.23 16.10
N LEU A 18 -5.38 -0.71 15.44
CA LEU A 18 -4.04 -0.51 14.90
C LEU A 18 -4.08 0.20 13.54
N THR A 19 -3.04 0.97 13.24
CA THR A 19 -2.96 1.59 11.92
C THR A 19 -2.78 0.49 10.85
N PRO A 20 -3.32 0.63 9.62
CA PRO A 20 -3.19 -0.35 8.53
C PRO A 20 -1.77 -0.85 8.22
N TRP A 21 -0.73 -0.21 8.74
CA TRP A 21 0.67 -0.55 8.57
C TRP A 21 1.20 -1.41 9.72
N GLU A 22 0.62 -1.27 10.92
CA GLU A 22 1.02 -2.00 12.13
C GLU A 22 0.40 -3.40 12.16
N ASN A 23 -0.84 -3.57 11.69
CA ASN A 23 -1.51 -4.88 11.62
C ASN A 23 -1.66 -5.44 10.20
N ALA A 24 -0.71 -5.13 9.31
CA ALA A 24 -0.71 -5.76 7.98
C ALA A 24 -0.08 -7.14 8.05
N GLY A 25 -0.70 -8.10 7.38
CA GLY A 25 -0.17 -9.43 7.12
C GLY A 25 -0.29 -9.83 5.67
N ILE A 26 0.38 -10.93 5.30
CA ILE A 26 0.34 -11.51 3.97
C ILE A 26 -0.35 -12.86 4.02
N ILE A 27 -1.31 -13.08 3.11
CA ILE A 27 -1.96 -14.38 2.96
C ILE A 27 -0.97 -15.39 2.38
N PHE A 28 -0.78 -16.49 3.10
CA PHE A 28 0.07 -17.61 2.68
C PHE A 28 -0.74 -18.78 2.12
N ALA A 29 -1.90 -19.04 2.69
CA ALA A 29 -2.81 -20.08 2.20
C ALA A 29 -4.25 -19.71 2.50
N ILE A 30 -5.17 -20.23 1.69
CA ILE A 30 -6.61 -20.16 1.93
C ILE A 30 -7.11 -21.60 1.94
N TYR A 31 -7.89 -21.93 2.96
CA TYR A 31 -8.43 -23.27 3.13
C TYR A 31 -9.78 -23.23 3.85
N GLY A 32 -10.46 -24.37 3.89
CA GLY A 32 -11.78 -24.49 4.51
C GLY A 32 -12.80 -25.10 3.57
N ASP A 33 -14.02 -25.24 4.07
CA ASP A 33 -15.16 -25.77 3.35
C ASP A 33 -16.46 -25.11 3.84
N GLU A 34 -17.56 -25.36 3.14
CA GLU A 34 -18.88 -24.80 3.48
C GLU A 34 -19.38 -25.18 4.88
N LYS A 35 -18.88 -26.26 5.49
CA LYS A 35 -19.30 -26.73 6.82
C LYS A 35 -18.49 -26.08 7.94
N ARG A 36 -17.22 -25.76 7.69
CA ARG A 36 -16.27 -25.25 8.69
C ARG A 36 -15.98 -23.76 8.54
N GLY A 37 -16.38 -23.15 7.42
CA GLY A 37 -15.99 -21.80 7.05
C GLY A 37 -14.64 -21.77 6.33
N TYR A 38 -14.34 -20.63 5.71
CA TYR A 38 -13.09 -20.38 5.00
C TYR A 38 -12.18 -19.47 5.79
N TYR A 39 -10.90 -19.85 5.85
CA TYR A 39 -9.86 -19.15 6.60
C TYR A 39 -8.68 -18.84 5.69
N ALA A 40 -7.95 -17.78 6.05
CA ALA A 40 -6.63 -17.48 5.53
C ALA A 40 -5.58 -17.71 6.62
N ALA A 41 -4.51 -18.42 6.27
CA ALA A 41 -3.28 -18.39 7.05
C ALA A 41 -2.54 -17.10 6.71
N VAL A 42 -2.46 -16.18 7.65
CA VAL A 42 -1.87 -14.84 7.49
C VAL A 42 -0.61 -14.74 8.33
N CYS A 43 0.50 -14.35 7.70
CA CYS A 43 1.73 -13.99 8.42
C CYS A 43 1.70 -12.49 8.71
N PHE A 44 1.55 -12.11 9.98
CA PHE A 44 1.49 -10.71 10.39
C PHE A 44 2.88 -10.12 10.56
N GLN A 45 3.09 -8.89 10.08
CA GLN A 45 4.41 -8.26 10.06
C GLN A 45 4.99 -8.00 11.46
N GLU A 46 4.15 -7.68 12.44
CA GLU A 46 4.59 -7.36 13.79
C GLU A 46 5.05 -8.59 14.58
N SER A 47 4.24 -9.66 14.56
CA SER A 47 4.55 -10.89 15.30
C SER A 47 5.49 -11.83 14.53
N GLY A 48 5.48 -11.78 13.18
CA GLY A 48 6.14 -12.77 12.34
C GLY A 48 5.48 -14.15 12.36
N ASP A 49 4.38 -14.29 13.10
CA ASP A 49 3.66 -15.54 13.28
C ASP A 49 2.55 -15.71 12.25
N PHE A 50 2.25 -16.97 11.96
CA PHE A 50 1.08 -17.34 11.18
C PHE A 50 -0.14 -17.44 12.08
N GLN A 51 -1.21 -16.78 11.69
CA GLN A 51 -2.51 -16.88 12.34
C GLN A 51 -3.57 -17.27 11.31
N ASP A 52 -4.49 -18.12 11.74
CA ASP A 52 -5.64 -18.53 10.96
C ASP A 52 -6.79 -17.56 11.21
N VAL A 53 -7.16 -16.78 10.19
CA VAL A 53 -8.17 -15.72 10.30
C VAL A 53 -9.34 -16.01 9.37
N PRO A 54 -10.61 -15.92 9.83
CA PRO A 54 -11.77 -16.02 8.96
C PRO A 54 -11.71 -15.02 7.80
N LEU A 55 -12.08 -15.45 6.59
CA LEU A 55 -12.01 -14.57 5.41
C LEU A 55 -12.93 -13.33 5.52
N ASP A 56 -13.99 -13.41 6.29
CA ASP A 56 -14.92 -12.31 6.55
C ASP A 56 -14.45 -11.33 7.63
N GLU A 57 -13.41 -11.67 8.40
CA GLU A 57 -12.79 -10.81 9.40
C GLU A 57 -11.58 -10.03 8.87
N ILE A 58 -11.15 -10.29 7.64
CA ILE A 58 -10.03 -9.59 7.00
C ILE A 58 -10.48 -8.69 5.86
N GLU A 59 -9.71 -7.64 5.60
CA GLU A 59 -9.86 -6.79 4.43
C GLU A 59 -8.53 -6.54 3.74
N ARG A 60 -8.58 -6.28 2.43
CA ARG A 60 -7.37 -5.98 1.65
C ARG A 60 -6.79 -4.63 2.04
N VAL A 61 -5.50 -4.61 2.27
CA VAL A 61 -4.71 -3.40 2.40
C VAL A 61 -3.86 -3.29 1.14
N PRO A 62 -3.99 -2.23 0.32
CA PRO A 62 -3.13 -2.05 -0.83
C PRO A 62 -1.66 -2.02 -0.39
N HIS A 63 -0.80 -2.58 -1.22
CA HIS A 63 0.64 -2.38 -1.03
C HIS A 63 0.92 -0.87 -1.16
N PRO A 64 1.81 -0.27 -0.33
CA PRO A 64 2.07 1.16 -0.39
C PRO A 64 2.48 1.64 -1.78
N ASP A 65 3.25 0.83 -2.51
CA ASP A 65 3.61 1.15 -3.90
C ASP A 65 2.41 1.06 -4.87
N THR A 66 1.42 0.20 -4.65
CA THR A 66 0.18 0.21 -5.44
C THR A 66 -0.59 1.51 -5.21
N ALA A 67 -0.76 1.92 -3.95
CA ALA A 67 -1.43 3.19 -3.62
C ALA A 67 -0.70 4.41 -4.23
N ARG A 68 0.65 4.39 -4.23
CA ARG A 68 1.46 5.44 -4.91
C ARG A 68 1.21 5.48 -6.41
N LEU A 69 1.18 4.33 -7.07
CA LEU A 69 0.94 4.25 -8.52
C LEU A 69 -0.48 4.68 -8.88
N ASP A 70 -1.48 4.21 -8.15
CA ASP A 70 -2.88 4.59 -8.35
C ASP A 70 -3.05 6.10 -8.17
N TRP A 71 -2.46 6.67 -7.11
CA TRP A 71 -2.48 8.12 -6.90
C TRP A 71 -1.82 8.89 -8.04
N LEU A 72 -0.65 8.44 -8.55
CA LEU A 72 -0.01 9.09 -9.69
C LEU A 72 -0.92 9.09 -10.93
N ILE A 73 -1.57 7.96 -11.22
CA ILE A 73 -2.49 7.81 -12.36
C ILE A 73 -3.70 8.73 -12.21
N GLU A 74 -4.39 8.67 -11.07
CA GLU A 74 -5.59 9.46 -10.78
C GLU A 74 -5.33 10.97 -10.85
N ASN A 75 -4.15 11.39 -10.41
CA ASN A 75 -3.76 12.80 -10.38
C ASN A 75 -3.03 13.25 -11.65
N GLN A 76 -2.88 12.36 -12.64
CA GLN A 76 -2.12 12.63 -13.86
C GLN A 76 -0.73 13.20 -13.53
N ALA A 77 -0.10 12.61 -12.53
CA ALA A 77 1.18 13.01 -11.98
C ALA A 77 2.28 12.05 -12.45
N TYR A 78 3.50 12.56 -12.49
CA TYR A 78 4.68 11.77 -12.85
C TYR A 78 5.87 12.16 -11.98
N VAL A 79 6.76 11.19 -11.79
CA VAL A 79 8.01 11.38 -11.05
C VAL A 79 9.08 11.86 -12.02
N VAL A 80 9.79 12.92 -11.66
CA VAL A 80 10.94 13.44 -12.40
C VAL A 80 12.19 13.19 -11.57
N HIS A 81 13.22 12.65 -12.21
CA HIS A 81 14.56 12.63 -11.65
C HIS A 81 15.28 13.90 -12.11
N GLU A 82 15.49 14.82 -11.19
CA GLU A 82 16.11 16.11 -11.46
C GLU A 82 17.60 16.07 -11.13
N LEU A 83 18.40 16.56 -12.08
CA LEU A 83 19.85 16.68 -12.00
C LEU A 83 20.22 18.16 -12.22
N PRO A 84 19.93 19.05 -11.25
CA PRO A 84 20.26 20.46 -11.33
C PRO A 84 21.77 20.72 -11.47
N ASP A 85 22.62 19.95 -10.78
CA ASP A 85 24.09 20.03 -10.79
C ASP A 85 24.72 18.64 -10.56
N GLU A 86 26.01 18.46 -10.88
CA GLU A 86 26.73 17.16 -10.88
C GLU A 86 26.68 16.38 -9.55
N ASP A 87 26.40 17.05 -8.42
CA ASP A 87 26.43 16.45 -7.07
C ASP A 87 25.06 16.42 -6.35
N CYS A 88 23.99 16.95 -6.96
CA CYS A 88 22.68 17.08 -6.29
C CYS A 88 21.57 16.46 -7.14
N ALA A 89 21.38 15.14 -7.03
CA ALA A 89 20.24 14.45 -7.64
C ALA A 89 19.05 14.41 -6.66
N TYR A 90 17.86 14.76 -7.11
CA TYR A 90 16.63 14.57 -6.35
C TYR A 90 15.47 14.10 -7.23
N PHE A 91 14.41 13.63 -6.59
CA PHE A 91 13.17 13.24 -7.23
C PHE A 91 12.09 14.26 -6.91
N SER A 92 11.37 14.71 -7.93
CA SER A 92 10.18 15.54 -7.76
C SER A 92 8.94 14.86 -8.31
N VAL A 93 7.77 15.31 -7.85
CA VAL A 93 6.47 14.91 -8.43
C VAL A 93 5.85 16.13 -9.08
N SER A 94 5.51 15.99 -10.37
CA SER A 94 4.89 17.04 -11.18
C SER A 94 3.53 16.62 -11.69
N LEU A 95 2.62 17.58 -11.87
CA LEU A 95 1.32 17.38 -12.51
C LEU A 95 1.39 17.68 -14.01
N ASN A 96 0.62 16.93 -14.82
CA ASN A 96 0.48 17.22 -16.25
C ASN A 96 -0.05 18.63 -16.57
N ALA A 97 -0.78 19.26 -15.63
CA ALA A 97 -1.29 20.63 -15.79
C ALA A 97 -0.23 21.73 -15.48
N GLY A 98 1.00 21.33 -15.13
CA GLY A 98 2.03 22.22 -14.63
C GLY A 98 1.93 22.40 -13.11
N GLY A 99 3.07 22.33 -12.42
CA GLY A 99 3.17 22.45 -10.96
C GLY A 99 3.98 21.31 -10.36
N GLN A 100 5.11 21.65 -9.77
CA GLN A 100 5.88 20.75 -8.91
C GLN A 100 5.20 20.72 -7.54
N ILE A 101 4.90 19.52 -7.05
CA ILE A 101 4.23 19.35 -5.75
C ILE A 101 5.30 19.19 -4.67
N ALA A 102 6.19 18.21 -4.80
CA ALA A 102 7.21 17.95 -3.78
C ALA A 102 8.55 17.51 -4.39
N ALA A 103 9.65 17.70 -3.65
CA ALA A 103 11.00 17.22 -3.99
C ALA A 103 11.65 16.49 -2.79
N ASN A 104 12.28 15.34 -3.02
CA ASN A 104 12.95 14.54 -1.99
C ASN A 104 14.13 13.72 -2.57
N SER A 105 14.94 13.12 -1.69
CA SER A 105 16.09 12.29 -2.07
C SER A 105 15.70 10.95 -2.71
N THR A 106 14.45 10.49 -2.56
CA THR A 106 13.94 9.27 -3.21
C THR A 106 12.58 9.48 -3.85
N ALA A 107 12.30 8.74 -4.94
CA ALA A 107 11.01 8.77 -5.63
C ALA A 107 9.83 8.48 -4.69
N ARG A 108 9.95 7.49 -3.79
CA ARG A 108 8.88 7.13 -2.84
C ARG A 108 8.54 8.29 -1.90
N GLN A 109 9.56 8.93 -1.33
CA GLN A 109 9.35 10.09 -0.43
C GLN A 109 8.73 11.28 -1.18
N ALA A 110 9.14 11.52 -2.43
CA ALA A 110 8.55 12.56 -3.26
C ALA A 110 7.05 12.34 -3.47
N ILE A 111 6.63 11.10 -3.76
CA ILE A 111 5.21 10.75 -3.88
C ILE A 111 4.49 10.87 -2.54
N ASP A 112 5.06 10.34 -1.45
CA ASP A 112 4.42 10.40 -0.11
C ASP A 112 4.22 11.84 0.37
N ASN A 113 5.14 12.76 0.05
CA ASN A 113 4.97 14.19 0.35
C ASN A 113 3.87 14.81 -0.52
N ALA A 114 3.89 14.53 -1.83
CA ALA A 114 2.87 15.06 -2.74
C ALA A 114 1.46 14.59 -2.39
N MET A 115 1.31 13.33 -1.98
CA MET A 115 0.05 12.78 -1.46
C MET A 115 -0.44 13.52 -0.21
N ARG A 116 0.48 13.86 0.71
CA ARG A 116 0.15 14.60 1.94
C ARG A 116 -0.24 16.05 1.67
N GLU A 117 0.49 16.75 0.79
CA GLU A 117 0.22 18.15 0.46
C GLU A 117 -1.12 18.34 -0.24
N LYS A 118 -1.54 17.40 -1.09
CA LYS A 118 -2.83 17.47 -1.77
C LYS A 118 -4.02 17.11 -0.87
N ALA A 119 -3.77 16.45 0.25
CA ALA A 119 -4.80 16.08 1.22
C ALA A 119 -5.08 17.18 2.26
N ALA A 120 -4.22 18.21 2.34
CA ALA A 120 -4.35 19.37 3.23
C ALA A 120 -5.14 20.51 2.56
#